data_AF-A0A9P0P265-F1
#
_entry.id   AF-A0A9P0P265-F1
#
_cell.length_a   1.000
_cell.length_b   1.000
_cell.length_c   1.000
_cell.angle_alpha   90.00
_cell.angle_beta   90.00
_cell.angle_gamma   90.00
#
_symmetry.space_group_name_H-M   'P 1'
#
loop_
_entity.id
_entity.type
_entity.pdbx_description
1 polymer ?
#
loop_
_entity_poly.entity_id
_entity_poly.type
_entity_poly.pdbx_seq_one_letter_code
_entity_poly.pdbx_strand_id
1 'polypeptide(L)'
;MIFSLLRKRSTFSKIFKIDLQQKQFVRMEKSGLSPLDPSSFARPELVVVTNIFINLNVNFHTKVLAGYVTLDVNKTDDSAKELVLDTLKLNISSIYDAENEEKLEYKIGEEIPEYGSKLTIQLPDKESNR
;
A
#
# COMPACT_ATOMS: atom_id res chain seq x y z
N MET A 1 32.63 27.06 -58.03
CA MET A 1 31.78 25.86 -57.89
C MET A 1 31.22 25.87 -56.47
N ILE A 2 30.08 26.54 -56.24
CA ILE A 2 29.48 26.65 -54.90
C ILE A 2 28.02 26.27 -55.06
N PHE A 3 27.66 25.10 -54.54
CA PHE A 3 26.35 24.47 -54.66
C PHE A 3 25.35 25.09 -53.68
N SER A 4 24.22 25.50 -54.26
CA SER A 4 22.85 25.28 -53.79
C SER A 4 22.51 25.53 -52.33
N LEU A 5 21.84 26.66 -52.17
CA LEU A 5 20.88 27.02 -51.15
C LEU A 5 19.73 25.99 -50.99
N LEU A 6 19.20 25.93 -49.77
CA LEU A 6 17.79 25.70 -49.40
C LEU A 6 17.17 24.29 -49.53
N ARG A 7 17.03 23.61 -48.39
CA ARG A 7 15.88 22.72 -48.14
C ARG A 7 15.29 22.98 -46.75
N LYS A 8 14.06 23.47 -46.77
CA LYS A 8 13.17 23.81 -45.66
C LYS A 8 12.56 22.54 -45.04
N ARG A 9 12.42 22.47 -43.71
CA ARG A 9 11.36 21.80 -42.90
C ARG A 9 11.73 21.95 -41.42
N SER A 10 10.88 22.60 -40.62
CA SER A 10 9.91 21.92 -39.72
C SER A 10 10.68 21.03 -38.72
N THR A 11 10.60 21.17 -37.41
CA THR A 11 9.52 21.57 -36.51
C THR A 11 10.17 21.72 -35.13
N PHE A 12 9.53 22.43 -34.19
CA PHE A 12 9.95 22.56 -32.79
C PHE A 12 10.65 21.31 -32.23
N SER A 13 11.87 21.48 -31.71
CA SER A 13 12.45 20.55 -30.74
C SER A 13 12.85 21.36 -29.52
N LYS A 14 11.97 21.38 -28.51
CA LYS A 14 12.36 21.74 -27.15
C LYS A 14 13.31 20.64 -26.68
N ILE A 15 14.60 20.93 -26.67
CA ILE A 15 15.61 20.04 -26.10
C ILE A 15 15.52 20.23 -24.58
N PHE A 16 14.74 19.40 -23.90
CA PHE A 16 14.88 19.25 -22.45
C PHE A 16 16.06 18.30 -22.20
N LYS A 17 17.19 18.86 -21.78
CA LYS A 17 18.25 18.08 -21.14
C LYS A 17 17.80 17.76 -19.72
N ILE A 18 17.48 16.50 -19.46
CA ILE A 18 17.43 15.97 -18.10
C ILE A 18 18.79 15.30 -17.90
N ASP A 19 19.69 16.02 -17.24
CA ASP A 19 20.89 15.43 -16.67
C ASP A 19 20.57 15.08 -15.21
N LEU A 20 20.45 13.79 -14.95
CA LEU A 20 20.34 13.23 -13.60
C LEU A 20 21.52 12.26 -13.41
N GLN A 21 22.70 12.84 -13.17
CA GLN A 21 23.80 12.12 -12.56
C GLN A 21 23.80 12.40 -11.05
N GLN A 22 23.30 11.43 -10.29
CA GLN A 22 23.99 10.86 -9.13
C GLN A 22 23.26 9.58 -8.68
N LYS A 23 23.75 8.44 -9.18
CA LYS A 23 23.47 7.13 -8.58
C LYS A 23 24.32 7.00 -7.33
N GLN A 24 23.84 7.59 -6.23
CA GLN A 24 24.47 7.38 -4.93
C GLN A 24 24.16 5.98 -4.41
N PHE A 25 25.23 5.36 -3.95
CA PHE A 25 25.40 4.05 -3.35
C PHE A 25 24.13 3.38 -2.81
N VAL A 26 23.88 2.16 -3.29
CA VAL A 26 22.90 1.24 -2.72
C VAL A 26 23.29 0.95 -1.28
N ARG A 27 22.53 1.49 -0.33
CA ARG A 27 22.39 0.96 1.02
C ARG A 27 21.10 0.16 1.03
N MET A 28 21.15 -1.11 0.61
CA MET A 28 20.08 -2.03 0.98
C MET A 28 20.31 -2.42 2.43
N GLU A 29 19.34 -2.06 3.28
CA GLU A 29 18.87 -2.75 4.51
C GLU A 29 17.95 -1.75 5.26
N LYS A 30 16.77 -1.50 4.70
CA LYS A 30 15.56 -1.12 5.45
C LYS A 30 14.34 -1.50 4.61
N SER A 31 14.08 -2.79 4.56
CA SER A 31 13.00 -3.39 3.79
C SER A 31 11.65 -3.01 4.39
N GLY A 32 11.06 -1.91 3.91
CA GLY A 32 9.60 -1.70 3.96
C GLY A 32 8.96 -1.22 5.26
N LEU A 33 9.73 -0.93 6.31
CA LEU A 33 9.15 -0.57 7.62
C LEU A 33 8.73 0.91 7.65
N SER A 34 7.77 1.25 8.51
CA SER A 34 7.20 2.59 8.56
C SER A 34 8.22 3.66 8.97
N PRO A 35 8.07 4.92 8.52
CA PRO A 35 8.98 5.99 8.91
C PRO A 35 9.00 6.22 10.42
N LEU A 36 7.85 5.99 11.08
CA LEU A 36 7.63 6.25 12.49
C LEU A 36 7.93 5.03 13.38
N ASP A 37 7.62 3.82 12.90
CA ASP A 37 7.89 2.55 13.57
C ASP A 37 8.72 1.63 12.66
N PRO A 38 10.02 1.46 12.96
CA PRO A 38 10.91 0.62 12.18
C PRO A 38 10.66 -0.88 12.35
N SER A 39 9.63 -1.29 13.08
CA SER A 39 9.24 -2.70 13.26
C SER A 39 7.86 -3.06 12.73
N SER A 40 7.14 -2.09 12.16
CA SER A 40 5.79 -2.26 11.63
C SER A 40 5.70 -1.80 10.16
N PHE A 41 4.92 -2.52 9.34
CA PHE A 41 4.54 -2.10 8.00
C PHE A 41 3.34 -1.15 8.00
N ALA A 42 2.57 -1.07 9.10
CA ALA A 42 1.40 -0.23 9.18
C ALA A 42 1.74 1.26 8.93
N ARG A 43 0.73 2.03 8.51
CA ARG A 43 0.85 3.47 8.21
C ARG A 43 -0.20 4.26 8.98
N PRO A 44 -0.09 4.35 10.33
CA PRO A 44 -1.07 5.06 11.16
C PRO A 44 -1.18 6.55 10.84
N GLU A 45 -0.17 7.15 10.20
CA GLU A 45 -0.18 8.51 9.70
C GLU A 45 -1.15 8.74 8.53
N LEU A 46 -1.51 7.68 7.79
CA LEU A 46 -2.47 7.73 6.69
C LEU A 46 -3.85 7.28 7.14
N VAL A 47 -3.93 6.11 7.77
CA VAL A 47 -5.17 5.50 8.22
C VAL A 47 -4.94 4.89 9.59
N VAL A 48 -5.73 5.34 10.58
CA VAL A 48 -5.63 4.89 11.96
C VAL A 48 -6.79 3.96 12.30
N VAL A 49 -6.48 2.85 12.97
CA VAL A 49 -7.51 1.96 13.54
C VAL A 49 -7.92 2.51 14.90
N THR A 50 -9.21 2.78 15.09
CA THR A 50 -9.74 3.38 16.33
C THR A 50 -10.37 2.35 17.26
N ASN A 51 -11.06 1.34 16.71
CA ASN A 51 -11.64 0.24 17.47
C ASN A 51 -11.38 -1.09 16.79
N ILE A 52 -11.35 -2.14 17.60
CA ILE A 52 -11.17 -3.52 17.16
C ILE A 52 -12.20 -4.38 17.88
N PHE A 53 -13.05 -5.04 17.09
CA PHE A 53 -13.96 -6.07 17.59
C PHE A 53 -13.49 -7.43 17.07
N ILE A 54 -13.30 -8.38 17.99
CA ILE A 54 -12.71 -9.69 17.70
C ILE A 54 -13.70 -10.78 18.13
N ASN A 55 -14.15 -11.59 17.17
CA ASN A 55 -14.95 -12.77 17.43
C ASN A 55 -14.18 -14.02 16.96
N LEU A 56 -13.69 -14.81 17.91
CA LEU A 56 -12.87 -15.98 17.64
C LEU A 56 -13.47 -17.21 18.29
N ASN A 57 -13.51 -18.29 17.51
CA ASN A 57 -13.75 -19.64 17.98
C ASN A 57 -12.41 -20.38 18.11
N VAL A 58 -12.20 -21.00 19.27
CA VAL A 58 -10.96 -21.71 19.60
C VAL A 58 -11.15 -23.20 19.35
N ASN A 59 -10.39 -23.75 18.40
CA ASN A 59 -10.32 -25.19 18.20
C ASN A 59 -9.05 -25.75 18.84
N PHE A 60 -9.19 -26.39 20.02
CA PHE A 60 -8.06 -26.98 20.74
C PHE A 60 -7.49 -28.23 20.09
N HIS A 61 -8.27 -28.95 19.27
CA HIS A 61 -7.81 -30.14 18.58
C HIS A 61 -6.84 -29.77 17.45
N THR A 62 -7.23 -28.80 16.62
CA THR A 62 -6.40 -28.31 15.50
C THR A 62 -5.43 -27.21 15.92
N LYS A 63 -5.57 -26.64 17.13
CA LYS A 63 -4.83 -25.48 17.64
C LYS A 63 -4.98 -24.25 16.73
N VAL A 64 -6.18 -24.06 16.17
CA VAL A 64 -6.51 -22.95 15.27
C VAL A 64 -7.54 -22.03 15.92
N LEU A 65 -7.32 -20.73 15.77
CA LEU A 65 -8.30 -19.68 16.05
C LEU A 65 -8.97 -19.32 14.72
N ALA A 66 -10.29 -19.46 14.64
CA ALA A 66 -11.07 -19.14 13.45
C ALA A 66 -12.22 -18.21 13.81
N GLY A 67 -12.49 -17.22 12.97
CA GLY A 67 -13.55 -16.26 13.23
C GLY A 67 -13.37 -15.03 12.35
N TYR A 68 -13.84 -13.89 12.85
CA TYR A 68 -13.78 -12.64 12.13
C TYR A 68 -13.37 -11.48 13.04
N VAL A 69 -12.84 -10.45 12.42
CA VAL A 69 -12.44 -9.21 13.07
C VAL A 69 -13.11 -8.06 12.32
N THR A 70 -13.69 -7.13 13.07
CA THR A 70 -14.20 -5.88 12.54
C THR A 70 -13.30 -4.75 13.05
N LEU A 71 -12.82 -3.92 12.13
CA LEU A 71 -11.92 -2.81 12.42
C LEU A 71 -12.63 -1.51 12.08
N ASP A 72 -12.71 -0.60 13.05
CA ASP A 72 -13.11 0.77 12.76
C ASP A 72 -11.85 1.55 12.38
N VAL A 73 -11.87 2.17 11.20
CA VAL A 73 -10.73 2.92 10.68
C VAL A 73 -11.11 4.35 10.38
N ASN A 74 -10.21 5.27 10.71
CA ASN A 74 -10.32 6.68 10.37
C ASN A 74 -9.19 7.06 9.41
N LYS A 75 -9.54 7.70 8.29
CA LYS A 75 -8.56 8.25 7.36
C LYS A 75 -8.04 9.57 7.94
N THR A 76 -6.77 9.58 8.31
CA THR A 76 -6.08 10.81 8.72
C THR A 76 -5.72 11.65 7.50
N ASP A 77 -5.44 10.97 6.38
CA ASP A 77 -5.25 11.58 5.06
C ASP A 77 -6.40 11.15 4.13
N ASP A 78 -7.22 12.11 3.68
CA ASP A 78 -8.35 11.85 2.78
C ASP A 78 -7.91 11.27 1.42
N SER A 79 -6.64 11.47 1.02
CA SER A 79 -6.08 10.90 -0.19
C SER A 79 -5.65 9.44 -0.05
N ALA A 80 -5.70 8.88 1.17
CA ALA A 80 -5.35 7.49 1.42
C ALA A 80 -6.35 6.53 0.75
N LYS A 81 -5.84 5.80 -0.26
CA LYS A 81 -6.56 4.76 -1.00
C LYS A 81 -6.33 3.36 -0.43
N GLU A 82 -5.32 3.18 0.41
CA GLU A 82 -4.96 1.88 0.95
C GLU A 82 -4.81 1.91 2.48
N LEU A 83 -5.26 0.84 3.12
CA LEU A 83 -4.97 0.52 4.51
C LEU A 83 -3.88 -0.56 4.54
N VAL A 84 -2.80 -0.29 5.26
CA VAL A 84 -1.69 -1.23 5.44
C VAL A 84 -1.69 -1.75 6.88
N LEU A 85 -1.70 -3.07 7.03
CA LEU A 85 -1.67 -3.78 8.31
C LEU A 85 -0.53 -4.81 8.34
N ASP A 86 -0.08 -5.14 9.54
CA ASP A 86 0.86 -6.23 9.77
C ASP A 86 0.10 -7.56 9.92
N THR A 87 0.64 -8.63 9.32
CA THR A 87 0.08 -9.97 9.46
C THR A 87 1.20 -10.98 9.71
N LEU A 88 0.95 -11.93 10.61
CA LEU A 88 1.90 -13.01 10.89
C LEU A 88 1.17 -14.34 10.85
N LYS A 89 1.49 -15.17 9.86
CA LYS A 89 0.93 -16.53 9.69
C LYS A 89 -0.61 -16.57 9.74
N LEU A 90 -1.26 -15.51 9.26
CA LEU A 90 -2.71 -15.41 9.16
C LEU A 90 -3.18 -15.92 7.80
N ASN A 91 -4.23 -16.74 7.80
CA ASN A 91 -4.93 -17.12 6.59
C ASN A 91 -6.20 -16.26 6.47
N ILE A 92 -6.20 -15.32 5.53
CA ILE A 92 -7.32 -14.41 5.30
C ILE A 92 -8.16 -14.97 4.16
N SER A 93 -9.44 -15.23 4.41
CA SER A 93 -10.36 -15.72 3.36
C SER A 93 -10.89 -14.57 2.51
N SER A 94 -11.31 -13.48 3.14
CA SER A 94 -11.97 -12.36 2.52
C SER A 94 -12.01 -11.16 3.46
N ILE A 95 -12.12 -9.98 2.87
CA ILE A 95 -12.26 -8.69 3.57
C ILE A 95 -13.45 -7.99 2.93
N TYR A 96 -14.33 -7.43 3.76
CA TYR A 96 -15.54 -6.74 3.33
C TYR A 96 -15.61 -5.37 4.00
N ASP A 97 -16.21 -4.42 3.30
CA ASP A 97 -16.67 -3.17 3.87
C ASP A 97 -17.86 -3.43 4.79
N ALA A 98 -17.83 -2.94 6.02
CA ALA A 98 -18.87 -3.22 7.00
C ALA A 98 -20.17 -2.42 6.74
N GLU A 99 -20.11 -1.30 6.02
CA GLU A 99 -21.29 -0.46 5.75
C GLU A 99 -22.03 -0.92 4.49
N ASN A 100 -21.27 -1.26 3.44
CA ASN A 100 -21.82 -1.60 2.12
C ASN A 100 -21.82 -3.10 1.83
N GLU A 101 -21.22 -3.92 2.71
CA GLU A 101 -21.01 -5.36 2.54
C GLU A 101 -20.25 -5.72 1.24
N GLU A 102 -19.55 -4.74 0.65
CA GLU A 102 -18.79 -4.91 -0.58
C GLU A 102 -17.45 -5.60 -0.30
N LYS A 103 -17.09 -6.54 -1.17
CA LYS A 103 -15.83 -7.25 -1.04
C LYS A 103 -14.67 -6.33 -1.43
N LEU A 104 -13.72 -6.15 -0.51
CA LEU A 104 -12.52 -5.34 -0.75
C LEU A 104 -11.39 -6.18 -1.34
N GLU A 105 -10.65 -5.57 -2.26
CA GLU A 105 -9.41 -6.15 -2.78
C GLU A 105 -8.30 -6.00 -1.75
N TYR A 106 -7.54 -7.07 -1.56
CA TYR A 106 -6.39 -7.06 -0.67
C TYR A 106 -5.23 -7.87 -1.26
N LYS A 107 -4.02 -7.53 -0.82
CA LYS A 107 -2.78 -8.21 -1.20
C LYS A 107 -1.94 -8.45 0.03
N ILE A 108 -1.45 -9.68 0.17
CA ILE A 108 -0.45 -10.04 1.16
C ILE A 108 0.92 -10.03 0.46
N GLY A 109 1.85 -9.26 1.01
CA GLY A 109 3.23 -9.18 0.55
C GLY A 109 4.06 -10.39 0.96
N GLU A 110 5.32 -10.41 0.51
CA GLU A 110 6.28 -11.44 0.91
C GLU A 110 6.46 -11.46 2.44
N GLU A 111 6.59 -12.66 3.01
CA GLU A 111 6.86 -12.85 4.43
C GLU A 111 8.34 -12.53 4.71
N ILE A 112 8.57 -11.60 5.63
CA ILE A 112 9.90 -11.30 6.16
C ILE A 112 10.02 -11.98 7.53
N PRO A 113 11.03 -12.84 7.77
CA PRO A 113 11.10 -13.70 8.96
C PRO A 113 10.88 -13.02 10.32
N GLU A 114 11.31 -11.77 10.46
CA GLU A 114 11.23 -11.01 11.71
C GLU A 114 9.99 -10.11 11.81
N TYR A 115 9.36 -9.78 10.67
CA TYR A 115 8.31 -8.75 10.60
C TYR A 115 6.97 -9.30 10.08
N GLY A 116 6.93 -10.56 9.63
CA GLY A 116 5.77 -11.15 8.99
C GLY A 116 5.53 -10.59 7.59
N SER A 117 4.27 -10.53 7.19
CA SER A 117 3.83 -10.09 5.88
C SER A 117 3.02 -8.79 5.97
N LYS A 118 3.26 -7.90 5.02
CA LYS A 118 2.43 -6.70 4.83
C LYS A 118 1.09 -7.06 4.20
N LEU A 119 -0.01 -6.72 4.86
CA LEU A 119 -1.36 -6.76 4.29
C LEU A 119 -1.74 -5.36 3.78
N THR A 120 -2.06 -5.26 2.50
CA THR A 120 -2.55 -4.02 1.88
C THR A 120 -3.99 -4.23 1.44
N ILE A 121 -4.91 -3.39 1.91
CA ILE A 121 -6.34 -3.44 1.62
C ILE A 121 -6.70 -2.17 0.86
N GLN A 122 -7.35 -2.30 -0.30
CA GLN A 122 -7.85 -1.14 -1.04
C GLN A 122 -9.11 -0.63 -0.36
N LEU A 123 -9.07 0.63 0.05
CA LEU A 123 -10.21 1.32 0.64
C LEU A 123 -11.08 1.89 -0.49
N PRO A 124 -12.42 1.86 -0.35
CA PRO A 124 -13.27 2.54 -1.30
C PRO A 124 -12.95 4.04 -1.30
N ASP A 125 -13.01 4.63 -2.49
CA ASP A 125 -13.05 6.08 -2.62
C ASP A 125 -14.36 6.52 -1.96
N LYS A 126 -14.24 7.22 -0.83
CA LYS A 126 -15.38 7.78 -0.13
C LYS A 126 -15.92 8.90 -1.01
N GLU A 127 -16.86 8.60 -1.91
CA GLU A 127 -17.68 9.66 -2.48
C GLU A 127 -18.40 10.32 -1.30
N SER A 128 -17.95 11.53 -0.97
CA SER A 128 -18.57 12.38 0.04
C SER A 128 -19.98 12.74 -0.43
N ASN A 129 -20.96 11.89 -0.15
CA ASN A 129 -22.36 12.25 -0.25
C ASN A 129 -23.20 11.32 0.63
N ARG A 130 -23.46 11.78 1.86
CA ARG A 130 -24.79 11.79 2.50
C ARG A 130 -24.75 12.53 3.83
#